data_AF-N1V8L0-F1
#
_entry.id   AF-N1V8L0-F1
#
_cell.length_a   1.000
_cell.length_b   1.000
_cell.length_c   1.000
_cell.angle_alpha   90.00
_cell.angle_beta   90.00
_cell.angle_gamma   90.00
#
_symmetry.space_group_name_H-M   'P 1'
#
loop_
_entity.id
_entity.type
_entity.pdbx_description
1 polymer ?
#
loop_
_entity_poly.entity_id
_entity_poly.type
_entity_poly.pdbx_seq_one_letter_code
_entity_poly.pdbx_strand_id
1 'polypeptide(L)'
;MANEPGNQTPNTPDVNESELRDMKVDDLRQKAKDAGIGSTSDMKKEELIDALVQAGKGRQGEGGSEDVGAGPEGGKVRTGPKTSDSLKYSQEVTSPDEEPERQGRSLVTTHHEVIKQWAEARNAKPATVSGTEHGDHLGVLRFDFGGGSSDLREVSWDEWFKTFDERQLNFIYQEERSDGSQSNFFQLENPGREDA
;
A
#
# COMPACT_ATOMS: atom_id res chain seq x y z
N MET A 1 23.08 40.72 10.72
CA MET A 1 23.92 39.73 10.01
C MET A 1 23.72 38.41 10.74
N ALA A 2 23.40 37.25 10.18
CA ALA A 2 22.92 36.83 8.88
C ALA A 2 22.03 35.60 9.21
N ASN A 3 20.81 35.53 8.69
CA ASN A 3 20.00 34.31 8.74
C ASN A 3 20.37 33.52 7.49
N GLU A 4 21.00 32.37 7.65
CA GLU A 4 21.23 31.41 6.56
C GLU A 4 20.12 30.36 6.51
N PRO A 5 19.82 29.84 5.31
CA PRO A 5 18.60 29.12 5.00
C PRO A 5 18.76 27.62 5.21
N GLY A 6 17.90 27.03 6.04
CA GLY A 6 17.80 25.57 6.19
C GLY A 6 16.58 25.04 5.47
N ASN A 7 16.62 24.98 4.14
CA ASN A 7 15.65 24.21 3.36
C ASN A 7 16.26 22.84 3.00
N GLN A 8 15.39 21.84 2.88
CA GLN A 8 15.60 20.51 2.28
C GLN A 8 15.81 19.34 3.27
N THR A 9 14.70 18.82 3.79
CA THR A 9 14.50 17.37 3.93
C THR A 9 13.84 16.83 2.66
N PRO A 10 14.44 15.84 1.97
CA PRO A 10 13.91 15.30 0.72
C PRO A 10 12.88 14.19 0.99
N ASN A 11 11.93 14.02 0.06
CA ASN A 11 10.85 13.02 0.04
C ASN A 11 9.61 13.32 0.91
N THR A 12 8.74 14.19 0.39
CA THR A 12 7.29 14.08 0.61
C THR A 12 6.62 14.65 -0.64
N PRO A 13 5.64 13.94 -1.25
CA PRO A 13 5.11 14.35 -2.54
C PRO A 13 4.37 15.70 -2.46
N ASP A 14 4.87 16.63 -3.27
CA ASP A 14 4.13 17.61 -4.09
C ASP A 14 3.07 18.50 -3.41
N VAL A 15 3.42 19.25 -2.36
CA VAL A 15 2.85 20.59 -2.12
C VAL A 15 3.81 21.41 -1.26
N ASN A 16 4.66 22.22 -1.90
CA ASN A 16 5.55 23.12 -1.17
C ASN A 16 4.73 24.27 -0.59
N GLU A 17 4.52 24.26 0.73
CA GLU A 17 3.78 25.32 1.44
C GLU A 17 4.31 26.71 1.07
N SER A 18 5.63 26.87 0.95
CA SER A 18 6.35 28.08 0.51
C SER A 18 5.88 28.62 -0.84
N GLU A 19 5.55 27.74 -1.78
CA GLU A 19 5.06 28.10 -3.12
C GLU A 19 3.61 28.60 -3.05
N LEU A 20 2.78 27.96 -2.22
CA LEU A 20 1.41 28.39 -1.96
C LEU A 20 1.35 29.78 -1.30
N ARG A 21 2.37 30.14 -0.50
CA ARG A 21 2.46 31.48 0.12
C ARG A 21 2.76 32.58 -0.89
N ASP A 22 3.49 32.27 -1.96
CA ASP A 22 3.84 33.23 -3.00
C ASP A 22 2.67 33.45 -3.98
N MET A 23 1.79 32.45 -4.12
CA MET A 23 0.60 32.50 -4.97
C MET A 23 -0.44 33.55 -4.53
N LYS A 24 -1.22 34.03 -5.50
CA LYS A 24 -2.34 34.95 -5.27
C LYS A 24 -3.53 34.21 -4.66
N VAL A 25 -4.34 34.94 -3.90
CA VAL A 25 -5.55 34.40 -3.24
C VAL A 25 -6.52 33.78 -4.25
N ASP A 26 -6.68 34.38 -5.43
CA ASP A 26 -7.52 33.85 -6.50
C ASP A 26 -7.03 32.49 -7.01
N ASP A 27 -5.70 32.33 -7.13
CA ASP A 27 -5.06 31.10 -7.59
C ASP A 27 -5.22 29.98 -6.55
N LEU A 28 -5.03 30.32 -5.27
CA LEU A 28 -5.27 29.43 -4.15
C LEU A 28 -6.74 29.00 -4.06
N ARG A 29 -7.69 29.91 -4.30
CA ARG A 29 -9.13 29.58 -4.34
C ARG A 29 -9.47 28.64 -5.48
N GLN A 30 -8.88 28.87 -6.65
CA GLN A 30 -9.06 28.02 -7.83
C GLN A 30 -8.50 26.62 -7.56
N LYS A 31 -7.30 26.52 -6.97
CA LYS A 31 -6.65 25.26 -6.61
C LYS A 31 -7.42 24.51 -5.52
N ALA A 32 -7.96 25.23 -4.53
CA ALA A 32 -8.78 24.65 -3.47
C ALA A 32 -10.10 24.09 -4.02
N LYS A 33 -10.72 24.80 -4.98
CA LYS A 33 -11.93 24.33 -5.68
C LYS A 33 -11.66 23.10 -6.54
N ASP A 34 -10.51 23.06 -7.22
CA ASP A 34 -10.05 21.91 -8.01
C ASP A 34 -9.79 20.68 -7.13
N ALA A 35 -9.25 20.92 -5.92
CA ALA A 35 -9.05 19.91 -4.88
C ALA A 35 -10.34 19.50 -4.13
N GLY A 36 -11.52 20.01 -4.53
CA GLY A 36 -12.80 19.64 -3.94
C GLY A 36 -13.11 20.28 -2.58
N ILE A 37 -12.34 21.29 -2.15
CA ILE A 37 -12.56 22.03 -0.90
C ILE A 37 -13.77 22.96 -1.09
N GLY A 38 -14.89 22.64 -0.43
CA GLY A 38 -16.11 23.42 -0.47
C GLY A 38 -15.99 24.75 0.32
N SER A 39 -16.68 25.79 -0.17
CA SER A 39 -16.79 27.12 0.46
C SER A 39 -15.47 27.86 0.74
N THR A 40 -14.68 28.10 -0.31
CA THR A 40 -13.41 28.86 -0.26
C THR A 40 -13.58 30.38 -0.46
N SER A 41 -14.81 30.83 -0.71
CA SER A 41 -15.13 32.22 -1.08
C SER A 41 -14.90 33.25 0.04
N ASP A 42 -15.03 32.85 1.30
CA ASP A 42 -14.84 33.70 2.48
C ASP A 42 -13.51 33.44 3.21
N MET A 43 -12.75 32.43 2.77
CA MET A 43 -11.49 32.06 3.41
C MET A 43 -10.40 33.09 3.11
N LYS A 44 -9.60 33.38 4.15
CA LYS A 44 -8.39 34.22 4.05
C LYS A 44 -7.26 33.41 3.39
N LYS A 45 -6.26 34.12 2.86
CA LYS A 45 -5.09 33.51 2.20
C LYS A 45 -4.46 32.40 3.04
N GLU A 46 -4.27 32.63 4.33
CA GLU A 46 -3.66 31.67 5.25
C GLU A 46 -4.52 30.42 5.44
N GLU A 47 -5.85 30.59 5.55
CA GLU A 47 -6.78 29.46 5.68
C GLU A 47 -6.91 28.65 4.38
N LEU A 48 -6.77 29.30 3.22
CA LEU A 48 -6.72 28.61 1.92
C LEU A 48 -5.44 27.80 1.76
N ILE A 49 -4.30 28.34 2.21
CA ILE A 49 -3.01 27.63 2.20
C ILE A 49 -3.09 26.44 3.14
N ASP A 50 -3.58 26.64 4.37
CA ASP A 50 -3.75 25.56 5.34
C ASP A 50 -4.71 24.48 4.82
N ALA A 51 -5.87 24.86 4.28
CA ALA A 51 -6.81 23.90 3.70
C ALA A 51 -6.22 23.14 2.50
N LEU A 52 -5.41 23.77 1.66
CA LEU A 52 -4.70 23.12 0.55
C LEU A 52 -3.60 22.18 1.03
N VAL A 53 -2.84 22.58 2.07
CA VAL A 53 -1.82 21.74 2.70
C VAL A 53 -2.48 20.56 3.41
N GLN A 54 -3.61 20.77 4.09
CA GLN A 54 -4.40 19.73 4.73
C GLN A 54 -5.10 18.83 3.71
N ALA A 55 -5.56 19.34 2.58
CA ALA A 55 -6.10 18.51 1.49
C ALA A 55 -5.01 17.68 0.82
N GLY A 56 -3.80 18.24 0.66
CA GLY A 56 -2.61 17.49 0.22
C GLY A 56 -2.14 16.46 1.25
N LYS A 57 -2.25 16.79 2.54
CA LYS A 57 -2.00 15.88 3.67
C LYS A 57 -3.20 14.97 4.00
N GLY A 58 -4.33 15.12 3.30
CA GLY A 58 -5.61 14.49 3.64
C GLY A 58 -5.69 12.99 3.37
N ARG A 59 -4.58 12.37 2.94
CA ARG A 59 -4.37 10.92 2.99
C ARG A 59 -3.52 10.46 4.19
N GLN A 60 -3.17 11.35 5.10
CA GLN A 60 -2.41 11.01 6.30
C GLN A 60 -3.34 11.03 7.51
N GLY A 61 -4.14 9.97 7.61
CA GLY A 61 -4.77 9.58 8.87
C GLY A 61 -3.68 9.24 9.87
N GLU A 62 -3.67 10.00 10.95
CA GLU A 62 -2.85 9.80 12.13
C GLU A 62 -3.19 8.45 12.79
N GLY A 63 -2.38 7.43 12.48
CA GLY A 63 -2.44 6.11 13.08
C GLY A 63 -1.23 5.34 12.57
N GLY A 64 -0.23 5.15 13.42
CA GLY A 64 1.06 4.54 13.10
C GLY A 64 0.91 3.28 12.24
N SER A 65 1.04 3.47 10.94
CA SER A 65 1.04 2.43 9.94
C SER A 65 2.03 2.95 8.91
N GLU A 66 3.19 2.30 8.83
CA GLU A 66 4.16 2.56 7.77
C GLU A 66 3.40 2.64 6.43
N ASP A 67 3.44 3.79 5.76
CA ASP A 67 2.89 4.00 4.43
C ASP A 67 3.68 3.11 3.47
N VAL A 68 3.16 1.90 3.24
CA VAL A 68 3.80 0.89 2.37
C VAL A 68 3.50 1.14 0.89
N GLY A 69 2.59 2.08 0.61
CA GLY A 69 2.19 2.51 -0.73
C GLY A 69 1.55 1.41 -1.59
N ALA A 70 1.38 1.71 -2.88
CA ALA A 70 0.83 0.77 -3.85
C ALA A 70 1.80 -0.32 -4.32
N GLY A 71 3.06 -0.24 -3.90
CA GLY A 71 4.14 -1.04 -4.48
C GLY A 71 4.50 -0.64 -5.91
N PRO A 72 5.51 -1.30 -6.52
CA PRO A 72 5.90 -1.04 -7.90
C PRO A 72 4.74 -1.37 -8.85
N GLU A 73 4.61 -0.57 -9.92
CA GLU A 73 3.54 -0.68 -10.94
C GLU A 73 2.12 -0.35 -10.44
N GLY A 74 1.96 0.16 -9.21
CA GLY A 74 0.68 0.64 -8.70
C GLY A 74 -0.30 -0.49 -8.37
N GLY A 75 0.19 -1.63 -7.87
CA GLY A 75 -0.65 -2.75 -7.45
C GLY A 75 -1.16 -3.64 -8.58
N LYS A 76 -0.70 -3.43 -9.81
CA LYS A 76 -1.07 -4.24 -10.99
C LYS A 76 -0.53 -5.66 -10.88
N VAL A 77 -1.34 -6.64 -11.27
CA VAL A 77 -0.95 -8.05 -11.26
C VAL A 77 0.13 -8.29 -12.29
N ARG A 78 1.22 -8.91 -11.85
CA ARG A 78 2.32 -9.27 -12.74
C ARG A 78 1.88 -10.45 -13.60
N THR A 79 2.00 -10.33 -14.91
CA THR A 79 1.63 -11.39 -15.86
C THR A 79 2.84 -11.82 -16.67
N GLY A 80 2.94 -13.12 -16.95
CA GLY A 80 4.04 -13.74 -17.68
C GLY A 80 3.60 -14.96 -18.51
N PRO A 81 4.49 -15.54 -19.33
CA PRO A 81 4.16 -16.69 -20.19
C PRO A 81 3.77 -17.96 -19.41
N LYS A 82 4.08 -18.03 -18.11
CA LYS A 82 3.72 -19.12 -17.18
C LYS A 82 2.64 -18.74 -16.17
N THR A 83 1.84 -17.71 -16.46
CA THR A 83 0.70 -17.31 -15.60
C THR A 83 -0.24 -18.51 -15.39
N SER A 84 -0.38 -18.99 -14.15
CA SER A 84 -1.29 -20.06 -13.76
C SER A 84 -2.73 -19.76 -14.21
N ASP A 85 -3.50 -20.77 -14.64
CA ASP A 85 -4.93 -20.58 -14.99
C ASP A 85 -5.74 -20.01 -13.81
N SER A 86 -5.29 -20.24 -12.57
CA SER A 86 -5.80 -19.64 -11.34
C SER A 86 -5.83 -18.10 -11.37
N LEU A 87 -4.87 -17.47 -12.05
CA LEU A 87 -4.80 -16.01 -12.21
C LEU A 87 -5.82 -15.49 -13.23
N LYS A 88 -6.26 -16.30 -14.20
CA LYS A 88 -7.29 -15.90 -15.19
C LYS A 88 -8.68 -15.74 -14.58
N TYR A 89 -8.96 -16.46 -13.49
CA TYR A 89 -10.26 -16.42 -12.80
C TYR A 89 -10.25 -15.55 -11.55
N SER A 90 -9.06 -15.09 -11.13
CA SER A 90 -8.91 -14.20 -9.99
C SER A 90 -9.22 -12.76 -10.40
N GLN A 91 -9.91 -12.02 -9.53
CA GLN A 91 -10.12 -10.58 -9.75
C GLN A 91 -8.86 -9.82 -9.32
N GLU A 92 -8.36 -8.96 -10.19
CA GLU A 92 -7.29 -8.02 -9.85
C GLU A 92 -7.85 -6.96 -8.89
N VAL A 93 -7.14 -6.73 -7.79
CA VAL A 93 -7.46 -5.70 -6.79
C VAL A 93 -6.30 -4.73 -6.72
N THR A 94 -6.52 -3.50 -7.19
CA THR A 94 -5.49 -2.45 -7.23
C THR A 94 -5.71 -1.37 -6.18
N SER A 95 -6.75 -1.48 -5.37
CA SER A 95 -7.05 -0.52 -4.31
C SER A 95 -7.71 -1.23 -3.13
N PRO A 96 -7.50 -0.75 -1.89
CA PRO A 96 -8.13 -1.32 -0.71
C PRO A 96 -9.65 -1.11 -0.66
N ASP A 97 -10.19 -0.17 -1.46
CA ASP A 97 -11.63 0.10 -1.59
C ASP A 97 -12.31 -0.83 -2.62
N GLU A 98 -11.55 -1.62 -3.40
CA GLU A 98 -12.12 -2.55 -4.35
C GLU A 98 -12.72 -3.79 -3.66
N GLU A 99 -14.04 -3.88 -3.65
CA GLU A 99 -14.78 -5.03 -3.14
C GLU A 99 -14.79 -6.22 -4.14
N PRO A 100 -14.86 -7.46 -3.65
CA PRO A 100 -14.93 -8.64 -4.49
C PRO A 100 -16.26 -8.67 -5.25
N GLU A 101 -16.22 -8.95 -6.55
CA GLU A 101 -17.42 -9.05 -7.40
C GLU A 101 -18.40 -10.13 -6.91
N ARG A 102 -17.92 -11.12 -6.15
CA ARG A 102 -18.75 -12.13 -5.49
C ARG A 102 -18.02 -12.77 -4.30
N GLN A 103 -18.81 -13.19 -3.31
CA GLN A 103 -18.35 -13.95 -2.15
C GLN A 103 -17.63 -15.24 -2.59
N GLY A 104 -16.53 -15.57 -1.92
CA GLY A 104 -15.73 -16.77 -2.22
C GLY A 104 -14.86 -16.70 -3.47
N ARG A 105 -14.81 -15.56 -4.18
CA ARG A 105 -13.90 -15.40 -5.32
C ARG A 105 -12.45 -15.27 -4.85
N SER A 106 -11.53 -15.84 -5.63
CA SER A 106 -10.10 -15.59 -5.46
C SER A 106 -9.75 -14.19 -5.99
N LEU A 107 -9.03 -13.43 -5.20
CA LEU A 107 -8.53 -12.12 -5.52
C LEU A 107 -7.01 -12.21 -5.73
N VAL A 108 -6.46 -11.30 -6.52
CA VAL A 108 -5.03 -11.19 -6.73
C VAL A 108 -4.63 -9.72 -6.70
N THR A 109 -3.54 -9.42 -5.99
CA THR A 109 -3.01 -8.07 -5.87
C THR A 109 -1.50 -8.10 -5.75
N THR A 110 -0.86 -6.99 -6.12
CA THR A 110 0.52 -6.68 -5.72
C THR A 110 0.58 -5.41 -4.85
N HIS A 111 -0.58 -4.86 -4.50
CA HIS A 111 -0.69 -3.60 -3.78
C HIS A 111 -0.38 -3.80 -2.30
N HIS A 112 0.65 -3.12 -1.79
CA HIS A 112 1.12 -3.36 -0.43
C HIS A 112 0.07 -3.01 0.63
N GLU A 113 -0.66 -1.89 0.46
CA GLU A 113 -1.74 -1.55 1.39
C GLU A 113 -2.87 -2.60 1.41
N VAL A 114 -3.24 -3.19 0.26
CA VAL A 114 -4.28 -4.22 0.20
C VAL A 114 -3.82 -5.45 0.99
N ILE A 115 -2.58 -5.88 0.77
CA ILE A 115 -1.98 -7.03 1.47
C ILE A 115 -1.90 -6.76 2.98
N LYS A 116 -1.47 -5.55 3.35
CA LYS A 116 -1.34 -5.12 4.75
C LYS A 116 -2.70 -5.11 5.45
N GLN A 117 -3.70 -4.44 4.88
CA GLN A 117 -5.05 -4.40 5.44
C GLN A 117 -5.66 -5.80 5.55
N TRP A 118 -5.47 -6.64 4.53
CA TRP A 118 -5.95 -8.03 4.54
C TRP A 118 -5.35 -8.82 5.71
N ALA A 119 -4.06 -8.66 5.97
CA ALA A 119 -3.37 -9.32 7.08
C ALA A 119 -3.81 -8.75 8.44
N GLU A 120 -3.83 -7.42 8.59
CA GLU A 120 -4.19 -6.75 9.85
C GLU A 120 -5.64 -7.06 10.27
N ALA A 121 -6.59 -7.09 9.33
CA ALA A 121 -7.97 -7.50 9.59
C ALA A 121 -8.07 -8.92 10.19
N ARG A 122 -7.06 -9.75 9.93
CA ARG A 122 -6.95 -11.15 10.37
C ARG A 122 -6.02 -11.32 11.56
N ASN A 123 -5.55 -10.22 12.16
CA ASN A 123 -4.50 -10.20 13.19
C ASN A 123 -3.24 -10.96 12.74
N ALA A 124 -2.99 -10.93 11.44
CA ALA A 124 -1.86 -11.62 10.83
C ALA A 124 -0.68 -10.65 10.72
N LYS A 125 0.51 -11.16 11.03
CA LYS A 125 1.75 -10.38 11.02
C LYS A 125 2.72 -10.90 9.96
N PRO A 126 3.45 -10.03 9.25
CA PRO A 126 4.43 -10.45 8.27
C PRO A 126 5.50 -11.33 8.94
N ALA A 127 5.72 -12.50 8.37
CA ALA A 127 6.64 -13.48 8.91
C ALA A 127 7.41 -14.21 7.81
N THR A 128 8.53 -14.82 8.17
CA THR A 128 9.29 -15.72 7.30
C THR A 128 9.49 -17.07 8.00
N VAL A 129 9.63 -18.14 7.21
CA VAL A 129 9.95 -19.47 7.75
C VAL A 129 11.45 -19.56 8.01
N SER A 130 11.81 -19.72 9.27
CA SER A 130 13.20 -19.88 9.71
C SER A 130 13.85 -21.08 9.02
N GLY A 131 15.05 -20.92 8.49
CA GLY A 131 15.79 -22.01 7.83
C GLY A 131 15.40 -22.27 6.36
N THR A 132 14.51 -21.46 5.79
CA THR A 132 14.29 -21.41 4.33
C THR A 132 14.99 -20.22 3.67
N GLU A 133 15.75 -19.46 4.46
CA GLU A 133 16.57 -18.32 4.03
C GLU A 133 17.67 -18.80 3.07
N HIS A 134 17.92 -18.03 2.00
CA HIS A 134 18.98 -18.33 1.04
C HIS A 134 19.84 -17.09 0.85
N GLY A 135 21.09 -17.17 1.32
CA GLY A 135 22.00 -16.03 1.30
C GLY A 135 21.52 -14.89 2.21
N ASP A 136 21.44 -13.69 1.66
CA ASP A 136 21.02 -12.47 2.39
C ASP A 136 19.49 -12.22 2.31
N HIS A 137 18.75 -13.12 1.67
CA HIS A 137 17.31 -12.92 1.42
C HIS A 137 16.45 -13.72 2.39
N LEU A 138 15.31 -13.13 2.79
CA LEU A 138 14.27 -13.82 3.56
C LEU A 138 13.86 -15.12 2.85
N GLY A 139 13.51 -16.13 3.63
CA GLY A 139 13.09 -17.42 3.10
C GLY A 139 11.70 -17.39 2.47
N VAL A 140 10.88 -18.39 2.79
CA VAL A 140 9.47 -18.42 2.38
C VAL A 140 8.72 -17.33 3.15
N LEU A 141 8.09 -16.42 2.43
CA LEU A 141 7.24 -15.37 2.99
C LEU A 141 5.91 -15.96 3.46
N ARG A 142 5.54 -15.64 4.71
CA ARG A 142 4.33 -16.11 5.37
C ARG A 142 3.68 -14.99 6.18
N PHE A 143 2.52 -15.30 6.75
CA PHE A 143 1.87 -14.51 7.78
C PHE A 143 1.70 -15.35 9.05
N ASP A 144 2.07 -14.81 10.20
CA ASP A 144 1.77 -15.40 11.50
C ASP A 144 0.40 -14.93 11.99
N PHE A 145 -0.52 -15.85 12.25
CA PHE A 145 -1.87 -15.56 12.73
C PHE A 145 -2.01 -15.75 14.25
N GLY A 146 -0.91 -15.73 15.02
CA GLY A 146 -0.93 -15.92 16.48
C GLY A 146 -1.19 -17.36 16.95
N GLY A 147 -1.02 -18.35 16.06
CA GLY A 147 -1.37 -19.76 16.28
C GLY A 147 -0.24 -20.67 16.79
N GLY A 148 0.93 -20.12 17.14
CA GLY A 148 2.03 -20.90 17.74
C GLY A 148 2.89 -21.68 16.74
N SER A 149 3.07 -21.19 15.51
CA SER A 149 4.05 -21.77 14.60
C SER A 149 5.46 -21.42 15.07
N SER A 150 6.15 -22.38 15.69
CA SER A 150 7.51 -22.25 16.22
C SER A 150 8.56 -21.88 15.16
N ASP A 151 8.25 -22.12 13.89
CA ASP A 151 9.15 -21.95 12.76
C ASP A 151 9.00 -20.59 12.08
N LEU A 152 7.99 -19.80 12.47
CA LEU A 152 7.76 -18.46 11.93
C LEU A 152 8.53 -17.41 12.73
N ARG A 153 9.27 -16.59 12.00
CA ARG A 153 9.95 -15.41 12.51
C ARG A 153 9.21 -14.17 12.00
N GLU A 154 8.68 -13.38 12.92
CA GLU A 154 8.11 -12.05 12.61
C GLU A 154 9.19 -11.16 11.99
N VAL A 155 8.86 -10.48 10.90
CA VAL A 155 9.74 -9.53 10.18
C VAL A 155 9.00 -8.21 9.99
N SER A 156 9.71 -7.14 9.65
CA SER A 156 9.04 -5.87 9.33
C SER A 156 8.30 -5.92 8.00
N TRP A 157 7.27 -5.09 7.85
CA TRP A 157 6.54 -4.94 6.59
C TRP A 157 7.46 -4.55 5.43
N ASP A 158 8.38 -3.62 5.68
CA ASP A 158 9.40 -3.21 4.70
C ASP A 158 10.21 -4.40 4.17
N GLU A 159 10.78 -5.22 5.06
CA GLU A 159 11.59 -6.39 4.68
C GLU A 159 10.77 -7.44 3.92
N TRP A 160 9.52 -7.63 4.35
CA TRP A 160 8.59 -8.55 3.70
C TRP A 160 8.25 -8.08 2.28
N PHE A 161 7.88 -6.81 2.11
CA PHE A 161 7.53 -6.23 0.81
C PHE A 161 8.73 -6.12 -0.11
N LYS A 162 9.91 -5.77 0.42
CA LYS A 162 11.16 -5.80 -0.34
C LYS A 162 11.39 -7.16 -0.98
N THR A 163 11.27 -8.24 -0.20
CA THR A 163 11.43 -9.60 -0.73
C THR A 163 10.31 -9.97 -1.71
N PHE A 164 9.07 -9.54 -1.44
CA PHE A 164 7.92 -9.77 -2.30
C PHE A 164 8.10 -9.13 -3.69
N ASP A 165 8.62 -7.91 -3.73
CA ASP A 165 8.90 -7.16 -4.96
C ASP A 165 10.14 -7.65 -5.70
N GLU A 166 11.24 -7.90 -4.98
CA GLU A 166 12.47 -8.45 -5.58
C GLU A 166 12.18 -9.78 -6.30
N ARG A 167 11.24 -10.56 -5.76
CA ARG A 167 10.81 -11.84 -6.35
C ARG A 167 9.65 -11.71 -7.32
N GLN A 168 9.17 -10.48 -7.59
CA GLN A 168 8.06 -10.21 -8.50
C GLN A 168 6.83 -11.09 -8.22
N LEU A 169 6.49 -11.27 -6.93
CA LEU A 169 5.39 -12.14 -6.51
C LEU A 169 4.03 -11.48 -6.73
N ASN A 170 3.00 -12.31 -6.94
CA ASN A 170 1.60 -11.94 -6.87
C ASN A 170 1.01 -12.50 -5.58
N PHE A 171 0.24 -11.68 -4.88
CA PHE A 171 -0.51 -12.10 -3.69
C PHE A 171 -1.91 -12.53 -4.10
N ILE A 172 -2.15 -13.83 -4.07
CA ILE A 172 -3.46 -14.42 -4.35
C ILE A 172 -4.11 -14.76 -3.02
N TYR A 173 -5.33 -14.29 -2.80
CA TYR A 173 -6.02 -14.48 -1.54
C TYR A 173 -7.51 -14.68 -1.74
N GLN A 174 -8.19 -15.05 -0.65
CA GLN A 174 -9.64 -15.13 -0.61
C GLN A 174 -10.11 -14.38 0.63
N GLU A 175 -11.16 -13.57 0.50
CA GLU A 175 -11.70 -12.84 1.64
C GLU A 175 -12.57 -13.73 2.53
N GLU A 176 -13.50 -14.44 1.91
CA GLU A 176 -14.51 -15.27 2.56
C GLU A 176 -14.50 -16.68 1.99
N ARG A 177 -14.78 -17.67 2.84
CA ARG A 177 -15.05 -19.05 2.42
C ARG A 177 -16.46 -19.16 1.87
N SER A 178 -16.79 -20.28 1.22
CA SER A 178 -18.15 -20.56 0.72
C SER A 178 -19.25 -20.56 1.81
N ASP A 179 -18.86 -20.57 3.08
CA ASP A 179 -19.73 -20.50 4.26
C ASP A 179 -19.93 -19.05 4.77
N GLY A 180 -19.32 -18.05 4.14
CA GLY A 180 -19.33 -16.64 4.61
C GLY A 180 -18.34 -16.35 5.74
N SER A 181 -17.67 -17.37 6.25
CA SER A 181 -16.61 -17.22 7.25
C SER A 181 -15.33 -16.64 6.63
N GLN A 182 -14.64 -15.74 7.35
CA GLN A 182 -13.36 -15.15 6.92
C GLN A 182 -12.34 -16.23 6.52
N SER A 183 -11.72 -16.07 5.35
CA SER A 183 -10.69 -16.98 4.84
C SER A 183 -9.29 -16.48 5.19
N ASN A 184 -8.43 -17.39 5.66
CA ASN A 184 -6.99 -17.13 5.88
C ASN A 184 -6.16 -17.68 4.73
N PHE A 185 -6.80 -18.00 3.61
CA PHE A 185 -6.14 -18.56 2.45
C PHE A 185 -5.39 -17.45 1.71
N PHE A 186 -4.09 -17.65 1.56
CA PHE A 186 -3.27 -16.88 0.65
C PHE A 186 -2.22 -17.77 -0.01
N GLN A 187 -1.81 -17.38 -1.20
CA GLN A 187 -0.76 -18.00 -1.97
C GLN A 187 0.08 -16.89 -2.64
N LEU A 188 1.40 -17.10 -2.65
CA LEU A 188 2.34 -16.25 -3.36
C LEU A 188 2.75 -16.97 -4.64
N GLU A 189 2.47 -16.40 -5.81
CA GLU A 189 2.90 -16.95 -7.09
C GLU A 189 3.88 -16.02 -7.79
N ASN A 190 4.93 -16.58 -8.40
CA ASN A 190 5.82 -15.84 -9.28
C ASN A 190 5.48 -16.17 -10.75
N PRO A 191 4.94 -15.23 -11.54
CA PRO A 191 4.58 -15.45 -12.95
C PRO A 191 5.79 -15.61 -13.88
N GLY A 192 6.99 -15.24 -13.40
CA GLY A 192 8.27 -15.32 -14.10
C GLY A 192 9.17 -16.48 -13.68
N ARG A 193 8.72 -17.41 -12.83
CA ARG A 193 9.58 -18.51 -12.35
C ARG A 193 10.01 -19.44 -13.48
N GLU A 194 11.28 -19.35 -13.87
CA GLU A 194 12.04 -20.51 -14.35
C GLU A 194 12.45 -21.27 -13.09
N ASP A 195 11.80 -22.41 -12.81
CA ASP A 195 12.24 -23.31 -11.76
C ASP A 195 13.73 -23.64 -11.99
N ALA A 196 14.58 -23.26 -11.03
CA ALA A 196 15.98 -23.69 -10.95
C ALA A 196 16.09 -24.81 -9.92
#